data_AF-D2H4W2-F1
#
_entry.id   AF-D2H4W2-F1
#
_cell.length_a   1.000
_cell.length_b   1.000
_cell.length_c   1.000
_cell.angle_alpha   90.00
_cell.angle_beta   90.00
_cell.angle_gamma   90.00
#
_symmetry.space_group_name_H-M   'P 1'
#
loop_
_entity.id
_entity.type
_entity.pdbx_description
1 polymer ?
#
loop_
_entity_poly.entity_id
_entity_poly.type
_entity_poly.pdbx_seq_one_letter_code
_entity_poly.pdbx_strand_id
1 'polypeptide(L)'
;QVTIINERLKSDKPTSYPCSFKDCAERELVPVKCPFCEKNFCLRHRHQSDHECEKLEIPKPRMAATQKLVQDIIGKYLENSKTGETASKRRKGAKNSETAAKVALMKLKMHADGDKSLPQTERVYFRVFLPKGSKEKSKPMFFCHRWSIGKVIDFAASLTSLKNDNNKLTAKKLRLCHITSGEALPLDHTLETWIAKENCPLYNGGNIILEYLNDEEQFLKNVDSYLE
;
A
#
# COMPACT_ATOMS: atom_id res chain seq x y z
N GLN A 1 -23.72 58.93 -9.82
CA GLN A 1 -24.35 58.50 -8.55
C GLN A 1 -24.76 57.06 -8.72
N VAL A 2 -24.15 56.14 -7.96
CA VAL A 2 -24.49 54.72 -8.02
C VAL A 2 -25.49 54.47 -6.89
N THR A 3 -26.73 54.18 -7.24
CA THR A 3 -27.81 53.92 -6.28
C THR A 3 -27.65 52.50 -5.73
N ILE A 4 -27.19 52.38 -4.49
CA ILE A 4 -27.15 51.10 -3.77
C ILE A 4 -28.57 50.80 -3.29
N ILE A 5 -29.15 49.74 -3.86
CA ILE A 5 -30.44 49.20 -3.43
C ILE A 5 -30.16 48.26 -2.26
N ASN A 6 -30.35 48.73 -1.02
CA ASN A 6 -30.29 47.90 0.17
C ASN A 6 -31.58 47.08 0.29
N GLU A 7 -31.63 45.92 -0.38
CA GLU A 7 -32.67 44.94 -0.13
C GLU A 7 -32.45 44.28 1.23
N ARG A 8 -33.30 44.62 2.21
CA ARG A 8 -33.42 43.89 3.47
C ARG A 8 -33.95 42.49 3.18
N LEU A 9 -33.06 41.50 3.14
CA LEU A 9 -33.42 40.08 3.18
C LEU A 9 -34.20 39.82 4.47
N LYS A 10 -35.45 39.36 4.31
CA LYS A 10 -36.35 38.96 5.39
C LYS A 10 -35.66 37.88 6.22
N SER A 11 -35.65 38.02 7.54
CA SER A 11 -35.09 37.01 8.43
C SER A 11 -35.98 35.76 8.40
N ASP A 12 -35.63 34.79 7.54
CA ASP A 12 -36.12 33.43 7.71
C ASP A 12 -35.63 32.93 9.06
N LYS A 13 -36.58 32.58 9.95
CA LYS A 13 -36.25 31.91 11.20
C LYS A 13 -35.41 30.67 10.85
N PRO A 14 -34.30 30.39 11.56
CA PRO A 14 -33.49 29.23 11.24
C PRO A 14 -34.34 27.96 11.42
N THR A 15 -34.72 27.36 10.30
CA THR A 15 -35.46 26.10 10.26
C THR A 15 -34.53 25.00 10.77
N SER A 16 -34.79 24.49 11.97
CA SER A 16 -34.01 23.40 12.57
C SER A 16 -34.69 22.05 12.29
N TYR A 17 -33.94 21.07 11.83
CA TYR A 17 -34.41 19.72 11.50
C TYR A 17 -34.03 18.73 12.63
N PRO A 18 -34.99 18.18 13.39
CA PRO A 18 -34.70 17.29 14.50
C PRO A 18 -34.26 15.90 14.06
N CYS A 19 -33.43 15.26 14.88
CA CYS A 19 -33.07 13.86 14.72
C CYS A 19 -34.28 12.96 15.05
N SER A 20 -34.50 11.93 14.23
CA SER A 20 -35.57 10.94 14.42
C SER A 20 -35.09 9.69 15.17
N PHE A 21 -33.83 9.66 15.61
CA PHE A 21 -33.28 8.54 16.39
C PHE A 21 -33.72 8.63 17.86
N LYS A 22 -33.95 7.47 18.49
CA LYS A 22 -34.38 7.36 19.88
C LYS A 22 -33.39 8.07 20.79
N ASP A 23 -33.90 8.81 21.78
CA ASP A 23 -33.12 9.55 22.77
C ASP A 23 -32.12 10.58 22.21
N CYS A 24 -32.32 11.04 20.96
CA CYS A 24 -31.51 12.09 20.35
C CYS A 24 -32.29 13.41 20.26
N ALA A 25 -31.85 14.43 21.01
CA ALA A 25 -32.43 15.77 20.99
C ALA A 25 -31.72 16.74 20.02
N GLU A 26 -30.71 16.27 19.27
CA GLU A 26 -29.95 17.11 18.35
C GLU A 26 -30.80 17.58 17.16
N ARG A 27 -30.50 18.79 16.68
CA ARG A 27 -31.17 19.42 15.54
C ARG A 27 -30.12 20.01 14.61
N GLU A 28 -30.31 19.83 13.32
CA GLU A 28 -29.41 20.35 12.30
C GLU A 28 -30.06 21.53 11.58
N LEU A 29 -29.25 22.46 11.08
CA LEU A 29 -29.74 23.57 10.25
C LEU A 29 -30.02 23.14 8.80
N VAL A 30 -29.62 21.91 8.45
CA VAL A 30 -29.81 21.30 7.15
C VAL A 30 -30.54 19.96 7.29
N PRO A 31 -31.41 19.60 6.33
CA PRO A 31 -32.07 18.31 6.35
C PRO A 31 -31.07 17.20 6.01
N VAL A 32 -30.98 16.19 6.88
CA VAL A 32 -30.15 14.99 6.69
C VAL A 32 -31.09 13.79 6.64
N LYS A 33 -31.65 13.53 5.46
CA LYS A 33 -32.60 12.44 5.24
C LYS A 33 -31.89 11.15 4.89
N CYS A 34 -32.25 10.06 5.55
CA CYS A 34 -31.80 8.72 5.15
C CYS A 34 -32.47 8.33 3.82
N PRO A 35 -31.72 7.91 2.78
CA PRO A 35 -32.31 7.55 1.48
C PRO A 35 -33.14 6.26 1.52
N PHE A 36 -33.11 5.53 2.65
CA PHE A 36 -33.81 4.25 2.79
C PHE A 36 -35.10 4.37 3.60
N CYS A 37 -35.02 4.91 4.82
CA CYS A 37 -36.19 5.09 5.70
C CYS A 37 -36.82 6.49 5.61
N GLU A 38 -36.22 7.41 4.83
CA GLU A 38 -36.72 8.76 4.55
C GLU A 38 -36.89 9.70 5.77
N LYS A 39 -36.50 9.23 6.96
CA LYS A 39 -36.48 9.99 8.21
C LYS A 39 -35.26 10.93 8.27
N ASN A 40 -35.39 12.00 9.04
CA ASN A 40 -34.33 12.99 9.25
C ASN A 40 -33.47 12.67 10.48
N PHE A 41 -32.15 12.80 10.39
CA PHE A 41 -31.21 12.49 11.48
C PHE A 41 -30.24 13.66 11.71
N CYS A 42 -29.50 13.65 12.83
CA CYS A 42 -28.37 14.57 13.01
C CYS A 42 -27.09 14.03 12.34
N LEU A 43 -26.02 14.82 12.30
CA LEU A 43 -24.76 14.38 11.71
C LEU A 43 -24.14 13.14 12.39
N ARG A 44 -24.46 12.90 13.67
CA ARG A 44 -24.04 11.71 14.42
C ARG A 44 -24.81 10.45 14.06
N HIS A 45 -26.05 10.59 13.60
CA HIS A 45 -26.95 9.47 13.27
C HIS A 45 -27.24 9.38 11.76
N ARG A 46 -26.41 10.01 10.93
CA ARG A 46 -26.62 10.10 9.47
C ARG A 46 -26.46 8.76 8.73
N HIS A 47 -25.67 7.84 9.27
CA HIS A 47 -25.44 6.52 8.65
C HIS A 47 -26.48 5.51 9.14
N GLN A 48 -26.82 4.53 8.29
CA GLN A 48 -27.86 3.53 8.59
C GLN A 48 -27.57 2.69 9.84
N SER A 49 -26.30 2.44 10.14
CA SER A 49 -25.85 1.74 11.35
C SER A 49 -26.13 2.54 12.62
N ASP A 50 -25.98 3.85 12.54
CA ASP A 50 -25.98 4.74 13.70
C ASP A 50 -27.40 5.06 14.16
N HIS A 51 -28.37 5.00 13.25
CA HIS A 51 -29.79 5.23 13.58
C HIS A 51 -30.65 3.96 13.59
N GLU A 52 -30.04 2.77 13.59
CA GLU A 52 -30.74 1.49 13.54
C GLU A 52 -31.81 1.47 12.42
N CYS A 53 -31.38 1.76 11.18
CA CYS A 53 -32.30 1.92 10.07
C CYS A 53 -33.21 0.70 9.90
N GLU A 54 -34.52 0.91 9.81
CA GLU A 54 -35.51 -0.16 9.55
C GLU A 54 -35.22 -0.91 8.25
N LYS A 55 -34.57 -0.25 7.29
CA LYS A 55 -34.13 -0.82 6.01
C LYS A 55 -32.62 -1.08 5.96
N LEU A 56 -31.99 -1.28 7.12
CA LEU A 56 -30.57 -1.67 7.17
C LEU A 56 -30.44 -3.06 6.55
N GLU A 57 -29.87 -3.14 5.34
CA GLU A 57 -29.43 -4.42 4.80
C GLU A 57 -28.26 -4.91 5.65
N ILE A 58 -28.50 -5.95 6.45
CA ILE A 58 -27.42 -6.64 7.16
C ILE A 58 -26.45 -7.15 6.08
N PRO A 59 -25.17 -6.72 6.07
CA PRO A 59 -24.23 -7.19 5.07
C PRO A 59 -24.17 -8.71 5.13
N LYS A 60 -24.56 -9.37 4.02
CA LYS A 60 -24.35 -10.82 3.89
C LYS A 60 -22.89 -11.11 4.23
N PRO A 61 -22.60 -12.01 5.19
CA PRO A 61 -21.22 -12.25 5.61
C PRO A 61 -20.42 -12.65 4.38
N ARG A 62 -19.45 -11.81 4.03
CA ARG A 62 -18.72 -11.87 2.76
C ARG A 62 -17.91 -13.16 2.54
N MET A 63 -17.91 -14.09 3.51
CA MET A 63 -17.03 -15.26 3.55
C MET A 63 -17.64 -16.43 4.37
N ALA A 64 -18.89 -16.81 4.10
CA ALA A 64 -19.54 -17.94 4.78
C ALA A 64 -18.73 -19.27 4.66
N ALA A 65 -18.04 -19.46 3.53
CA ALA A 65 -17.15 -20.62 3.32
C ALA A 65 -15.91 -20.59 4.24
N THR A 66 -15.44 -19.41 4.65
CA THR A 66 -14.26 -19.26 5.52
C THR A 66 -14.61 -19.50 6.98
N GLN A 67 -15.84 -19.22 7.40
CA GLN A 67 -16.30 -19.51 8.76
C GLN A 67 -16.30 -21.02 9.05
N LYS A 68 -16.77 -21.84 8.09
CA LYS A 68 -16.70 -23.31 8.21
C LYS A 68 -15.27 -23.82 8.32
N LEU A 69 -14.35 -23.28 7.52
CA LEU A 69 -12.95 -23.67 7.56
C LEU A 69 -12.29 -23.33 8.91
N VAL A 70 -12.62 -22.18 9.50
CA VAL A 70 -12.12 -21.77 10.82
C VAL A 70 -12.64 -22.74 11.89
N GLN A 71 -13.91 -23.13 11.85
CA GLN A 71 -14.49 -24.10 12.78
C GLN A 71 -13.81 -25.48 12.66
N ASP A 72 -13.55 -25.96 11.44
CA ASP A 72 -12.83 -27.22 11.19
C ASP A 72 -11.38 -27.18 11.71
N ILE A 73 -10.69 -26.04 11.59
CA ILE A 73 -9.32 -25.87 12.10
C ILE A 73 -9.33 -25.93 13.63
N ILE A 74 -10.29 -25.26 14.28
CA ILE A 74 -10.43 -25.27 15.74
C ILE A 74 -10.75 -26.70 16.23
N GLY A 75 -11.67 -27.40 15.56
CA GLY A 75 -11.99 -28.80 15.86
C GLY A 75 -10.76 -29.72 15.78
N LYS A 76 -9.97 -29.60 14.70
CA LYS A 76 -8.74 -30.38 14.52
C LYS A 76 -7.64 -30.04 15.54
N TYR A 77 -7.55 -28.79 15.99
CA TYR A 77 -6.63 -28.41 17.05
C TYR A 77 -6.99 -29.04 18.39
N LEU A 78 -8.29 -29.10 18.71
CA LEU A 78 -8.79 -29.71 19.95
C LEU A 78 -8.65 -31.25 19.96
N GLU A 79 -8.77 -31.90 18.80
CA GLU A 79 -8.51 -33.35 18.68
C GLU A 79 -7.02 -33.71 18.79
N ASN A 80 -6.14 -32.92 18.16
CA ASN A 80 -4.69 -33.17 18.20
C ASN A 80 -4.04 -32.94 19.58
N SER A 81 -4.70 -32.27 20.52
CA SER A 81 -4.23 -32.16 21.91
C SER A 81 -4.29 -33.46 22.71
N LYS A 82 -4.94 -34.52 22.21
CA LYS A 82 -5.07 -35.82 22.90
C LYS A 82 -4.11 -36.91 22.42
N THR A 83 -3.44 -36.73 21.29
CA THR A 83 -2.42 -37.67 20.78
C THR A 83 -1.16 -36.90 20.45
N GLY A 84 -0.13 -37.04 21.31
CA GLY A 84 1.14 -36.35 21.22
C GLY A 84 2.02 -36.80 20.04
N GLU A 85 1.58 -36.60 18.80
CA GLU A 85 2.41 -36.77 17.62
C GLU A 85 2.64 -35.43 16.91
N THR A 86 3.77 -34.81 17.28
CA THR A 86 4.34 -33.65 16.59
C THR A 86 4.90 -34.06 15.24
N ALA A 87 4.06 -34.03 14.20
CA ALA A 87 4.53 -33.98 12.82
C ALA A 87 3.80 -32.85 12.08
N SER A 88 4.29 -31.62 12.25
CA SER A 88 3.94 -30.50 11.38
C SER A 88 4.42 -30.79 9.95
N LYS A 89 3.63 -31.57 9.20
CA LYS A 89 3.72 -31.61 7.75
C LYS A 89 3.31 -30.22 7.26
N ARG A 90 4.31 -29.33 7.07
CA ARG A 90 4.16 -28.08 6.33
C ARG A 90 3.38 -28.42 5.06
N ARG A 91 2.12 -27.99 4.99
CA ARG A 91 1.29 -28.16 3.80
C ARG A 91 2.02 -27.43 2.69
N LYS A 92 2.64 -28.18 1.77
CA LYS A 92 3.19 -27.62 0.53
C LYS A 92 2.00 -27.03 -0.21
N GLY A 93 1.89 -25.69 -0.16
CA GLY A 93 0.86 -24.96 -0.87
C GLY A 93 0.87 -25.37 -2.34
N ALA A 94 -0.31 -25.52 -2.92
CA ALA A 94 -0.46 -25.85 -4.33
C ALA A 94 0.42 -24.92 -5.19
N LYS A 95 1.11 -25.50 -6.17
CA LYS A 95 2.03 -24.82 -7.11
C LYS A 95 1.28 -23.92 -8.11
N ASN A 96 0.26 -23.19 -7.68
CA ASN A 96 -0.31 -22.13 -8.50
C ASN A 96 0.59 -20.91 -8.41
N SER A 97 1.42 -20.73 -9.45
CA SER A 97 2.35 -19.62 -9.60
C SER A 97 1.64 -18.27 -9.47
N GLU A 98 0.41 -18.16 -9.97
CA GLU A 98 -0.38 -16.94 -9.90
C GLU A 98 -0.77 -16.58 -8.45
N THR A 99 -1.25 -17.56 -7.68
CA THR A 99 -1.58 -17.34 -6.26
C THR A 99 -0.31 -17.06 -5.45
N ALA A 100 0.80 -17.75 -5.77
CA ALA A 100 2.10 -17.49 -5.16
C ALA A 100 2.63 -16.08 -5.47
N ALA A 101 2.46 -15.59 -6.70
CA ALA A 101 2.85 -14.24 -7.11
C ALA A 101 2.01 -13.17 -6.40
N LYS A 102 0.69 -13.36 -6.31
CA LYS A 102 -0.19 -12.47 -5.54
C LYS A 102 0.18 -12.42 -4.06
N VAL A 103 0.47 -13.58 -3.46
CA VAL A 103 0.91 -13.67 -2.05
C VAL A 103 2.29 -13.05 -1.86
N ALA A 104 3.21 -13.20 -2.81
CA ALA A 104 4.52 -12.55 -2.77
C ALA A 104 4.40 -11.03 -2.81
N LEU A 105 3.54 -10.49 -3.69
CA LEU A 105 3.26 -9.07 -3.79
C LEU A 105 2.57 -8.54 -2.51
N MET A 106 1.64 -9.30 -1.92
CA MET A 106 1.02 -8.95 -0.64
C MET A 106 2.05 -8.90 0.50
N LYS A 107 2.91 -9.91 0.63
CA LYS A 107 3.99 -9.92 1.64
C LYS A 107 4.95 -8.76 1.44
N LEU A 108 5.30 -8.47 0.19
CA LEU A 108 6.18 -7.37 -0.15
C LEU A 108 5.54 -6.03 0.25
N LYS A 109 4.26 -5.81 -0.09
CA LYS A 109 3.50 -4.61 0.31
C LYS A 109 3.34 -4.47 1.82
N MET A 110 3.23 -5.59 2.56
CA MET A 110 3.11 -5.58 4.02
C MET A 110 4.40 -5.16 4.73
N HIS A 111 5.55 -5.55 4.19
CA HIS A 111 6.86 -5.29 4.80
C HIS A 111 7.59 -4.11 4.16
N ALA A 112 7.11 -3.58 3.03
CA ALA A 112 7.78 -2.52 2.30
C ALA A 112 7.81 -1.22 3.10
N ASP A 113 9.02 -0.67 3.21
CA ASP A 113 9.28 0.59 3.89
C ASP A 113 9.44 1.72 2.85
N GLY A 114 8.96 2.92 3.19
CA GLY A 114 8.99 4.05 2.27
C GLY A 114 8.19 5.26 2.74
N ASP A 115 8.03 6.25 1.86
CA ASP A 115 7.34 7.50 2.21
C ASP A 115 5.83 7.28 2.37
N LYS A 116 5.38 7.31 3.62
CA LYS A 116 3.97 7.06 3.99
C LYS A 116 3.01 8.12 3.42
N SER A 117 3.50 9.30 3.03
CA SER A 117 2.68 10.37 2.45
C SER A 117 2.24 10.10 1.02
N LEU A 118 2.94 9.22 0.29
CA LEU A 118 2.62 8.91 -1.09
C LEU A 118 1.29 8.16 -1.20
N PRO A 119 0.37 8.52 -2.11
CA PRO A 119 -0.88 7.77 -2.32
C PRO A 119 -0.60 6.39 -2.93
N GLN A 120 -1.44 5.39 -2.62
CA GLN A 120 -1.22 4.00 -3.08
C GLN A 120 -1.15 3.85 -4.60
N THR A 121 -1.83 4.71 -5.35
CA THR A 121 -1.83 4.75 -6.82
C THR A 121 -0.45 5.06 -7.39
N GLU A 122 0.35 5.84 -6.66
CA GLU A 122 1.67 6.26 -7.11
C GLU A 122 2.79 5.31 -6.66
N ARG A 123 2.49 4.38 -5.74
CA ARG A 123 3.48 3.49 -5.12
C ARG A 123 3.83 2.33 -6.05
N VAL A 124 5.10 2.27 -6.42
CA VAL A 124 5.73 1.11 -7.05
C VAL A 124 6.58 0.41 -6.01
N TYR A 125 6.39 -0.90 -5.89
CA TYR A 125 7.03 -1.71 -4.89
C TYR A 125 8.17 -2.53 -5.49
N PHE A 126 9.29 -2.64 -4.80
CA PHE A 126 10.42 -3.44 -5.23
C PHE A 126 11.05 -4.17 -4.04
N ARG A 127 11.65 -5.34 -4.32
CA ARG A 127 12.63 -5.94 -3.42
C ARG A 127 13.99 -5.38 -3.78
N VAL A 128 14.55 -4.57 -2.88
CA VAL A 128 15.85 -3.93 -3.08
C VAL A 128 16.93 -4.82 -2.47
N PHE A 129 17.81 -5.35 -3.31
CA PHE A 129 19.01 -6.06 -2.87
C PHE A 129 20.10 -5.06 -2.54
N LEU A 130 20.76 -5.27 -1.40
CA LEU A 130 21.75 -4.34 -0.85
C LEU A 130 23.16 -4.82 -1.15
N PRO A 131 24.15 -3.91 -1.15
CA PRO A 131 25.52 -4.25 -1.52
C PRO A 131 26.15 -5.26 -0.55
N LYS A 132 27.11 -6.04 -1.06
CA LYS A 132 27.82 -7.09 -0.30
C LYS A 132 28.65 -6.47 0.82
N GLY A 133 28.11 -6.48 2.03
CA GLY A 133 28.68 -5.80 3.21
C GLY A 133 27.63 -5.12 4.09
N SER A 134 26.38 -5.03 3.62
CA SER A 134 25.24 -4.58 4.40
C SER A 134 24.75 -5.67 5.39
N LYS A 135 24.08 -5.25 6.48
CA LYS A 135 23.53 -6.16 7.50
C LYS A 135 22.40 -7.06 6.98
N GLU A 136 21.69 -6.63 5.95
CA GLU A 136 20.55 -7.33 5.36
C GLU A 136 20.81 -7.59 3.88
N LYS A 137 20.52 -8.80 3.39
CA LYS A 137 20.71 -9.12 1.95
C LYS A 137 19.74 -8.38 1.03
N SER A 138 18.50 -8.19 1.47
CA SER A 138 17.46 -7.48 0.72
C SER A 138 16.42 -6.89 1.66
N LYS A 139 15.89 -5.72 1.29
CA LYS A 139 14.81 -5.05 2.01
C LYS A 139 13.69 -4.66 1.03
N PRO A 140 12.43 -5.00 1.30
CA PRO A 140 11.31 -4.53 0.49
C PRO A 140 11.12 -3.02 0.71
N MET A 141 10.97 -2.28 -0.38
CA MET A 141 10.74 -0.83 -0.34
C MET A 141 9.70 -0.41 -1.38
N PHE A 142 9.15 0.79 -1.22
CA PHE A 142 8.28 1.38 -2.23
C PHE A 142 8.67 2.83 -2.53
N PHE A 143 8.45 3.24 -3.78
CA PHE A 143 8.81 4.56 -4.30
C PHE A 143 7.67 5.10 -5.15
N CYS A 144 7.68 6.40 -5.45
CA CYS A 144 6.75 6.99 -6.41
C CYS A 144 7.22 6.69 -7.84
N HIS A 145 6.32 6.27 -8.75
CA HIS A 145 6.69 6.01 -10.16
C HIS A 145 7.25 7.25 -10.87
N ARG A 146 6.89 8.46 -10.42
CA ARG A 146 7.35 9.73 -10.99
C ARG A 146 8.75 10.14 -10.54
N TRP A 147 9.34 9.43 -9.58
CA TRP A 147 10.68 9.77 -9.10
C TRP A 147 11.75 9.40 -10.12
N SER A 148 12.78 10.26 -10.20
CA SER A 148 14.01 9.93 -10.92
C SER A 148 14.76 8.82 -10.20
N ILE A 149 15.53 8.03 -10.95
CA ILE A 149 16.37 6.97 -10.38
C ILE A 149 17.34 7.54 -9.35
N GLY A 150 17.89 8.74 -9.57
CA GLY A 150 18.71 9.42 -8.56
C GLY A 150 17.98 9.63 -7.22
N LYS A 151 16.75 10.14 -7.26
CA LYS A 151 15.93 10.34 -6.06
C LYS A 151 15.59 9.01 -5.37
N VAL A 152 15.36 7.95 -6.15
CA VAL A 152 15.13 6.59 -5.63
C VAL A 152 16.37 6.08 -4.89
N ILE A 153 17.58 6.28 -5.45
CA ILE A 153 18.84 5.88 -4.83
C ILE A 153 19.08 6.67 -3.54
N ASP A 154 18.89 7.99 -3.54
CA ASP A 154 19.04 8.83 -2.35
C ASP A 154 18.13 8.35 -1.21
N PHE A 155 16.87 8.08 -1.55
CA PHE A 155 15.87 7.65 -0.58
C PHE A 155 16.15 6.22 -0.08
N ALA A 156 16.49 5.29 -0.97
CA ALA A 156 16.88 3.92 -0.60
C ALA A 156 18.13 3.90 0.28
N ALA A 157 19.12 4.75 -0.02
CA ALA A 157 20.34 4.88 0.79
C ALA A 157 20.02 5.42 2.19
N SER A 158 19.15 6.43 2.29
CA SER A 158 18.68 6.94 3.58
C SER A 158 17.98 5.86 4.41
N LEU A 159 17.07 5.08 3.78
CA LEU A 159 16.34 3.99 4.45
C LEU A 159 17.22 2.83 4.94
N THR A 160 18.38 2.64 4.31
CA THR A 160 19.31 1.54 4.62
C THR A 160 20.57 2.01 5.30
N SER A 161 20.65 3.32 5.61
CA SER A 161 21.84 3.97 6.18
C SER A 161 23.11 3.71 5.35
N LEU A 162 22.96 3.59 4.03
CA LEU A 162 24.08 3.51 3.09
C LEU A 162 24.63 4.91 2.83
N LYS A 163 25.95 5.02 2.66
CA LYS A 163 26.62 6.28 2.34
C LYS A 163 26.53 6.56 0.85
N ASN A 164 25.62 7.46 0.48
CA ASN A 164 25.54 7.95 -0.89
C ASN A 164 26.34 9.26 -1.04
N ASP A 165 27.57 9.13 -1.52
CA ASP A 165 28.47 10.26 -1.81
C ASP A 165 28.53 10.54 -3.33
N ASN A 166 27.47 10.26 -4.09
CA ASN A 166 27.44 10.39 -5.56
C ASN A 166 27.71 11.82 -6.09
N ASN A 167 27.58 12.84 -5.25
CA ASN A 167 27.90 14.23 -5.58
C ASN A 167 29.40 14.59 -5.41
N LYS A 168 30.22 13.64 -4.94
CA LYS A 168 31.68 13.80 -4.79
C LYS A 168 32.39 13.02 -5.89
N LEU A 169 33.66 13.37 -6.16
CA LEU A 169 34.56 12.60 -7.02
C LEU A 169 35.05 11.33 -6.29
N THR A 170 34.12 10.48 -5.85
CA THR A 170 34.44 9.19 -5.23
C THR A 170 34.70 8.14 -6.29
N ALA A 171 35.66 7.24 -6.02
CA ALA A 171 36.01 6.15 -6.94
C ALA A 171 34.83 5.20 -7.22
N LYS A 172 33.89 5.08 -6.28
CA LYS A 172 32.67 4.27 -6.39
C LYS A 172 31.44 5.13 -6.18
N LYS A 173 30.43 4.95 -7.04
CA LYS A 173 29.12 5.59 -6.97
C LYS A 173 28.04 4.55 -6.75
N LEU A 174 27.07 4.89 -5.92
CA LEU A 174 25.90 4.06 -5.66
C LEU A 174 24.98 4.10 -6.88
N ARG A 175 24.79 2.96 -7.52
CA ARG A 175 23.97 2.80 -8.72
C ARG A 175 22.84 1.80 -8.46
N LEU A 176 21.72 2.04 -9.13
CA LEU A 176 20.60 1.11 -9.15
C LEU A 176 20.71 0.26 -10.42
N CYS A 177 20.76 -1.06 -10.26
CA CYS A 177 20.91 -2.00 -11.36
C CYS A 177 19.65 -2.83 -11.54
N HIS A 178 19.32 -3.12 -12.79
CA HIS A 178 18.27 -4.06 -13.12
C HIS A 178 18.74 -5.51 -12.93
N ILE A 179 17.88 -6.38 -12.40
CA ILE A 179 18.28 -7.75 -12.08
C ILE A 179 18.48 -8.62 -13.32
N THR A 180 17.66 -8.47 -14.37
CA THR A 180 17.75 -9.38 -15.53
C THR A 180 18.81 -8.96 -16.53
N SER A 181 19.00 -7.65 -16.72
CA SER A 181 20.01 -7.12 -17.66
C SER A 181 21.35 -6.83 -16.99
N GLY A 182 21.40 -6.71 -15.66
CA GLY A 182 22.59 -6.24 -14.94
C GLY A 182 22.95 -4.78 -15.23
N GLU A 183 22.16 -4.07 -16.03
CA GLU A 183 22.41 -2.71 -16.48
C GLU A 183 22.16 -1.71 -15.32
N ALA A 184 23.10 -0.79 -15.12
CA ALA A 184 22.94 0.34 -14.23
C ALA A 184 21.98 1.37 -14.85
N LEU A 185 20.90 1.66 -14.14
CA LEU A 185 19.86 2.57 -14.57
C LEU A 185 20.38 4.03 -14.54
N PRO A 186 20.21 4.81 -15.63
CA PRO A 186 20.55 6.23 -15.67
C PRO A 186 19.80 7.04 -14.61
N LEU A 187 20.49 7.96 -13.95
CA LEU A 187 19.97 8.73 -12.80
C LEU A 187 18.87 9.71 -13.18
N ASP A 188 18.90 10.19 -14.41
CA ASP A 188 18.01 11.18 -15.02
C ASP A 188 16.67 10.60 -15.47
N HIS A 189 16.61 9.29 -15.71
CA HIS A 189 15.37 8.60 -16.06
C HIS A 189 14.45 8.46 -14.85
N THR A 190 13.15 8.33 -15.09
CA THR A 190 12.14 8.04 -14.05
C THR A 190 11.81 6.55 -13.99
N LEU A 191 11.29 6.10 -12.84
CA LEU A 191 10.81 4.72 -12.70
C LEU A 191 9.72 4.39 -13.72
N GLU A 192 8.81 5.33 -14.00
CA GLU A 192 7.75 5.18 -14.99
C GLU A 192 8.28 4.86 -16.39
N THR A 193 9.31 5.57 -16.86
CA THR A 193 9.94 5.29 -18.16
C THR A 193 10.52 3.87 -18.22
N TRP A 194 11.11 3.41 -17.12
CA TRP A 194 11.67 2.07 -17.02
C TRP A 194 10.61 0.98 -16.88
N ILE A 195 9.44 1.28 -16.34
CA ILE A 195 8.29 0.36 -16.27
C ILE A 195 7.63 0.23 -17.66
N ALA A 196 7.62 1.32 -18.44
CA ALA A 196 7.01 1.35 -19.78
C ALA A 196 7.93 0.81 -20.90
N LYS A 197 9.19 0.50 -20.61
CA LYS A 197 10.18 0.07 -21.62
C LYS A 197 9.87 -1.34 -22.15
N GLU A 198 9.86 -1.52 -23.47
CA GLU A 198 9.57 -2.84 -24.08
C GLU A 198 10.70 -3.85 -23.89
N ASN A 199 11.96 -3.40 -23.93
CA ASN A 199 13.14 -4.23 -23.71
C ASN A 199 13.54 -4.19 -22.22
N CYS A 200 13.09 -5.21 -21.47
CA CYS A 200 13.35 -5.42 -20.04
C CYS A 200 12.72 -4.36 -19.10
N PRO A 201 11.38 -4.30 -19.01
CA PRO A 201 10.71 -3.36 -18.10
C PRO A 201 10.92 -3.72 -16.64
N LEU A 202 10.93 -2.69 -15.80
CA LEU A 202 10.75 -2.85 -14.36
C LEU A 202 9.29 -3.19 -14.07
N TYR A 203 9.07 -4.19 -13.20
CA TYR A 203 7.73 -4.58 -12.79
C TYR A 203 7.46 -4.16 -11.35
N ASN A 204 6.21 -3.79 -11.07
CA ASN A 204 5.76 -3.57 -9.70
C ASN A 204 5.74 -4.92 -8.94
N GLY A 205 6.51 -5.01 -7.87
CA GLY A 205 6.83 -6.24 -7.15
C GLY A 205 8.08 -6.96 -7.68
N GLY A 206 8.81 -6.34 -8.62
CA GLY A 206 10.07 -6.85 -9.14
C GLY A 206 11.25 -6.67 -8.19
N ASN A 207 12.42 -7.08 -8.66
CA ASN A 207 13.67 -7.03 -7.92
C ASN A 207 14.61 -6.00 -8.54
N ILE A 208 15.26 -5.20 -7.70
CA ILE A 208 16.29 -4.23 -8.11
C ILE A 208 17.51 -4.38 -7.21
N ILE A 209 18.70 -4.11 -7.74
CA ILE A 209 19.96 -4.24 -6.99
C ILE A 209 20.55 -2.85 -6.78
N LEU A 210 20.96 -2.56 -5.55
CA LEU A 210 21.69 -1.36 -5.20
C LEU A 210 23.14 -1.74 -4.94
N GLU A 211 24.09 -1.20 -5.71
CA GLU A 211 25.51 -1.55 -5.59
C GLU A 211 26.42 -0.36 -5.92
N TYR A 212 27.63 -0.38 -5.35
CA TYR A 212 28.68 0.59 -5.60
C TYR A 212 29.50 0.19 -6.84
N LEU A 213 29.24 0.86 -7.96
CA LEU A 213 29.96 0.65 -9.22
C LEU A 213 31.00 1.75 -9.41
N ASN A 214 32.10 1.41 -10.08
CA ASN A 214 33.07 2.41 -10.54
C ASN A 214 32.45 3.23 -11.68
N ASP A 215 32.94 4.45 -11.93
CA ASP A 215 32.39 5.32 -12.99
C ASP A 215 32.44 4.72 -14.41
N GLU A 216 33.34 3.76 -14.64
CA GLU A 216 33.49 3.04 -15.91
C GLU A 216 32.60 1.79 -16.01
N GLU A 217 32.04 1.30 -14.90
CA GLU A 217 31.26 0.07 -14.85
C GLU A 217 29.75 0.38 -14.96
N GLN A 218 29.19 0.22 -16.16
CA GLN A 218 27.76 0.36 -16.42
C GLN A 218 26.96 -0.93 -16.21
N PHE A 219 27.64 -2.06 -15.95
CA PHE A 219 27.02 -3.37 -15.81
C PHE A 219 27.54 -4.10 -14.58
N LEU A 220 26.60 -4.65 -13.81
CA LEU A 220 26.88 -5.53 -12.69
C LEU A 220 27.16 -6.95 -13.20
N LYS A 221 28.43 -7.37 -13.19
CA LYS A 221 28.86 -8.66 -13.76
C LYS A 221 28.36 -9.90 -12.98
N ASN A 222 27.91 -9.74 -11.73
CA ASN A 222 27.58 -10.85 -10.81
C ASN A 222 26.18 -10.72 -10.21
N VAL A 223 25.15 -10.58 -11.05
CA VAL A 223 23.75 -10.52 -10.59
C VAL A 223 23.34 -11.78 -9.83
N ASP A 224 23.74 -12.96 -10.30
CA ASP A 224 23.32 -14.25 -9.73
C ASP A 224 23.69 -14.41 -8.25
N SER A 225 24.80 -13.79 -7.83
CA SER A 225 25.24 -13.82 -6.43
C SER A 225 24.33 -13.07 -5.44
N TYR A 226 23.35 -12.31 -5.92
CA TYR A 226 22.31 -11.69 -5.07
C TYR A 226 21.05 -12.55 -4.98
N LEU A 227 20.90 -13.54 -5.86
CA LEU A 227 19.75 -14.46 -5.88
C LEU A 227 19.98 -15.73 -5.02
N GLU A 228 21.23 -15.97 -4.56
CA GLU A 228 21.64 -17.05 -3.64
C GLU A 228 21.50 -16.69 -2.13
#